data_AF-A0A522AXE8-F1
#
_entry.id   AF-A0A522AXE8-F1
#
_cell.length_a   1.000
_cell.length_b   1.000
_cell.length_c   1.000
_cell.angle_alpha   90.00
_cell.angle_beta   90.00
_cell.angle_gamma   90.00
#
_symmetry.space_group_name_H-M   'P 1'
#
loop_
_entity.id
_entity.type
_entity.pdbx_description
1 polymer ?
#
loop_
_entity_poly.entity_id
_entity_poly.type
_entity_poly.pdbx_seq_one_letter_code
_entity_poly.pdbx_strand_id
1 'polypeptide(L)'
;MQDRSPWDHLDYAGKHLIPVQGTIDIDVNERANTGLVTAEFVEGGNRYRIVFDRFTEARPFQDGGIATRVYEHGDSGNGDPLYPKTWLYLAGWGTATVFRNDQVLYKDYAAHFMVMERSRDPKTHEVRYPTKRTLPGGETDPAGMEIDLWVRSKEANKDNFPPYETFVHLCWEEVTWR
;
A
#
# COMPACT_ATOMS: atom_id res chain seq x y z
N MET A 1 3.29 -5.55 -15.16
CA MET A 1 2.81 -6.76 -14.47
C MET A 1 2.95 -8.00 -15.35
N GLN A 2 4.16 -8.58 -15.37
CA GLN A 2 4.43 -9.88 -16.01
C GLN A 2 5.12 -10.86 -15.07
N ASP A 3 5.17 -10.55 -13.77
CA ASP A 3 5.79 -11.41 -12.77
C ASP A 3 5.11 -12.77 -12.74
N ARG A 4 5.94 -13.81 -12.59
CA ARG A 4 5.51 -15.21 -12.52
C ARG A 4 5.79 -15.77 -11.15
N SER A 5 4.84 -16.56 -10.66
CA SER A 5 4.90 -17.12 -9.31
C SER A 5 6.04 -18.14 -9.27
N PRO A 6 6.80 -18.23 -8.17
CA PRO A 6 6.67 -17.46 -6.92
C PRO A 6 7.22 -16.02 -7.04
N TRP A 7 6.56 -15.07 -6.37
CA TRP A 7 7.02 -13.68 -6.26
C TRP A 7 6.97 -13.14 -4.82
N ASP A 8 7.81 -12.15 -4.55
CA ASP A 8 7.82 -11.32 -3.35
C ASP A 8 7.57 -9.86 -3.76
N HIS A 9 6.35 -9.37 -3.53
CA HIS A 9 5.93 -8.00 -3.84
C HIS A 9 6.02 -7.05 -2.64
N LEU A 10 6.44 -7.53 -1.47
CA LEU A 10 6.85 -6.65 -0.37
C LEU A 10 8.32 -6.27 -0.48
N ASP A 11 9.15 -7.21 -0.96
CA ASP A 11 10.58 -7.09 -1.22
C ASP A 11 11.29 -6.30 -0.11
N TYR A 12 11.26 -6.83 1.11
CA TYR A 12 11.87 -6.15 2.27
C TYR A 12 13.35 -5.82 2.07
N ALA A 13 14.05 -6.55 1.20
CA ALA A 13 15.45 -6.27 0.89
C ALA A 13 15.63 -5.04 -0.01
N GLY A 14 14.56 -4.53 -0.65
CA GLY A 14 14.60 -3.39 -1.57
C GLY A 14 15.37 -3.66 -2.87
N LYS A 15 15.49 -4.92 -3.29
CA LYS A 15 16.38 -5.34 -4.39
C LYS A 15 15.68 -5.53 -5.73
N HIS A 16 14.37 -5.68 -5.72
CA HIS A 16 13.53 -6.01 -6.87
C HIS A 16 12.47 -4.93 -7.12
N LEU A 17 12.61 -3.77 -6.49
CA LEU A 17 11.79 -2.60 -6.79
C LEU A 17 12.05 -2.13 -8.22
N ILE A 18 10.96 -1.96 -8.97
CA ILE A 18 11.00 -1.49 -10.36
C ILE A 18 10.57 -0.03 -10.37
N PRO A 19 11.46 0.93 -10.66
CA PRO A 19 11.07 2.32 -10.75
C PRO A 19 10.14 2.51 -11.95
N VAL A 20 9.01 3.16 -11.72
CA VAL A 20 8.03 3.52 -12.75
C VAL A 20 7.75 5.01 -12.71
N GLN A 21 7.47 5.60 -13.87
CA GLN A 21 7.00 6.98 -13.93
C GLN A 21 5.50 7.00 -13.66
N GLY A 22 5.07 7.73 -12.63
CA GLY A 22 3.67 7.80 -12.25
C GLY A 22 3.39 8.82 -11.15
N THR A 23 2.11 8.93 -10.81
CA THR A 23 1.59 9.80 -9.75
C THR A 23 0.51 9.09 -8.96
N ILE A 24 0.28 9.57 -7.74
CA ILE A 24 -0.91 9.27 -6.95
C ILE A 24 -1.54 10.57 -6.49
N ASP A 25 -2.85 10.68 -6.67
CA ASP A 25 -3.69 11.77 -6.17
C ASP A 25 -4.66 11.18 -5.15
N ILE A 26 -4.68 11.74 -3.93
CA ILE A 26 -5.53 11.31 -2.82
C ILE A 26 -6.43 12.49 -2.44
N ASP A 27 -7.71 12.42 -2.82
CA ASP A 27 -8.74 13.41 -2.49
C ASP A 27 -9.86 12.71 -1.71
N VAL A 28 -9.78 12.78 -0.38
CA VAL A 28 -10.71 12.07 0.51
C VAL A 28 -11.22 12.96 1.63
N ASN A 29 -12.39 12.61 2.13
CA ASN A 29 -13.01 13.20 3.32
C ASN A 29 -13.25 12.09 4.34
N GLU A 30 -12.41 12.04 5.36
CA GLU A 30 -12.45 11.04 6.42
C GLU A 30 -13.75 11.11 7.24
N ARG A 31 -14.32 12.31 7.40
CA ARG A 31 -15.57 12.48 8.17
C ARG A 31 -16.80 11.96 7.43
N ALA A 32 -16.77 12.03 6.10
CA ALA A 32 -17.84 11.57 5.24
C ALA A 32 -17.63 10.13 4.74
N ASN A 33 -16.45 9.54 4.94
CA ASN A 33 -16.05 8.25 4.40
C ASN A 33 -16.22 8.15 2.87
N THR A 34 -15.87 9.23 2.18
CA THR A 34 -16.03 9.38 0.73
C THR A 34 -14.79 10.00 0.12
N GLY A 35 -14.53 9.74 -1.15
CA GLY A 35 -13.46 10.38 -1.90
C GLY A 35 -13.02 9.56 -3.10
N LEU A 36 -11.85 9.91 -3.62
CA LEU A 36 -11.20 9.25 -4.73
C LEU A 36 -9.69 9.21 -4.51
N VAL A 37 -9.12 8.02 -4.64
CA VAL A 37 -7.68 7.83 -4.84
C VAL A 37 -7.45 7.36 -6.26
N THR A 38 -6.60 8.07 -6.99
CA THR A 38 -6.20 7.70 -8.36
C THR A 38 -4.68 7.56 -8.41
N ALA A 39 -4.20 6.39 -8.81
CA ALA A 39 -2.78 6.20 -9.13
C ALA A 39 -2.63 5.90 -10.63
N GLU A 40 -1.72 6.58 -11.31
CA GLU A 40 -1.41 6.36 -12.72
C GLU A 40 0.08 6.14 -12.91
N PHE A 41 0.46 5.16 -13.73
CA PHE A 41 1.87 4.89 -14.01
C PHE A 41 2.07 4.21 -15.36
N VAL A 42 3.29 4.25 -15.88
CA VAL A 42 3.68 3.58 -17.13
C VAL A 42 4.70 2.49 -16.84
N GLU A 43 4.42 1.28 -17.32
CA GLU A 43 5.30 0.12 -17.18
C GLU A 43 5.27 -0.72 -18.47
N GLY A 44 6.45 -1.02 -19.02
CA GLY A 44 6.58 -1.84 -20.23
C GLY A 44 5.77 -1.32 -21.43
N GLY A 45 5.68 0.01 -21.59
CA GLY A 45 4.92 0.67 -22.67
C GLY A 45 3.40 0.66 -22.49
N ASN A 46 2.87 0.17 -21.37
CA ASN A 46 1.45 0.20 -21.06
C ASN A 46 1.16 1.26 -20.00
N ARG A 47 0.04 1.97 -20.13
CA ARG A 47 -0.47 2.88 -19.10
C ARG A 47 -1.38 2.12 -18.16
N TYR A 48 -1.15 2.25 -16.87
CA TYR A 48 -1.97 1.70 -15.82
C TYR A 48 -2.65 2.82 -15.04
N ARG A 49 -3.88 2.55 -14.59
CA ARG A 49 -4.63 3.45 -13.72
C ARG A 49 -5.35 2.64 -12.67
N ILE A 50 -5.19 3.00 -11.40
CA ILE A 50 -5.95 2.44 -10.27
C ILE A 50 -6.95 3.50 -9.83
N VAL A 51 -8.23 3.15 -9.80
CA VAL A 51 -9.32 3.98 -9.28
C VAL A 51 -9.84 3.32 -8.02
N PHE A 52 -9.70 4.02 -6.90
CA PHE A 52 -10.15 3.56 -5.59
C PHE A 52 -11.11 4.59 -4.99
N ASP A 53 -12.40 4.28 -5.08
CA ASP A 53 -13.54 5.16 -4.77
C ASP A 53 -14.59 4.51 -3.87
N ARG A 54 -14.38 3.25 -3.48
CA ARG A 54 -15.32 2.44 -2.69
C ARG A 54 -14.70 2.03 -1.38
N PHE A 55 -14.74 2.94 -0.42
CA PHE A 55 -14.25 2.72 0.94
C PHE A 55 -15.26 1.95 1.78
N THR A 56 -14.76 1.01 2.58
CA THR A 56 -15.60 0.15 3.43
C THR A 56 -14.86 -0.25 4.70
N GLU A 57 -15.59 -0.23 5.82
CA GLU A 57 -15.12 -0.77 7.10
C GLU A 57 -15.33 -2.30 7.18
N ALA A 58 -14.24 -3.04 7.33
CA ALA A 58 -14.25 -4.44 7.73
C ALA A 58 -13.86 -4.63 9.21
N ARG A 59 -13.23 -3.63 9.84
CA ARG A 59 -12.74 -3.66 11.22
C ARG A 59 -12.91 -2.30 11.91
N PRO A 60 -13.14 -2.25 13.23
CA PRO A 60 -13.44 -0.98 13.93
C PRO A 60 -12.40 0.14 13.79
N PHE A 61 -11.12 -0.19 13.61
CA PHE A 61 -10.06 0.82 13.46
C PHE A 61 -10.08 1.54 12.11
N GLN A 62 -10.89 1.07 11.16
CA GLN A 62 -10.97 1.61 9.80
C GLN A 62 -11.98 2.76 9.67
N ASP A 63 -12.79 3.02 10.71
CA ASP A 63 -13.66 4.20 10.85
C ASP A 63 -14.53 4.48 9.61
N GLY A 64 -15.35 3.51 9.17
CA GLY A 64 -16.16 3.62 7.95
C GLY A 64 -15.42 3.30 6.63
N GLY A 65 -14.10 3.13 6.68
CA GLY A 65 -13.26 2.79 5.54
C GLY A 65 -12.17 3.82 5.25
N ILE A 66 -12.18 4.98 5.90
CA ILE A 66 -11.13 6.00 5.85
C ILE A 66 -10.82 6.44 7.28
N ALA A 67 -9.58 6.26 7.72
CA ALA A 67 -9.16 6.62 9.07
C ALA A 67 -7.94 7.54 9.05
N THR A 68 -7.79 8.33 10.11
CA THR A 68 -6.57 9.11 10.37
C THR A 68 -6.00 8.73 11.72
N ARG A 69 -4.67 8.88 11.88
CA ARG A 69 -3.98 8.72 13.17
C ARG A 69 -4.17 7.33 13.78
N VAL A 70 -3.86 6.30 13.01
CA VAL A 70 -4.00 4.90 13.43
C VAL A 70 -2.65 4.18 13.36
N TYR A 71 -2.36 3.34 14.34
CA TYR A 71 -1.27 2.37 14.22
C TYR A 71 -1.78 1.12 13.50
N GLU A 72 -1.03 0.65 12.51
CA GLU A 72 -1.24 -0.62 11.82
C GLU A 72 0.04 -1.47 11.83
N HIS A 73 -0.11 -2.75 11.54
CA HIS A 73 0.95 -3.75 11.44
C HIS A 73 1.71 -3.98 12.75
N GLY A 74 2.84 -4.71 12.67
CA GLY A 74 3.66 -5.07 13.82
C GLY A 74 2.87 -5.64 15.00
N ASP A 75 3.09 -5.08 16.19
CA ASP A 75 2.37 -5.41 17.42
C ASP A 75 1.19 -4.48 17.73
N SER A 76 0.68 -3.73 16.75
CA SER A 76 -0.43 -2.77 16.95
C SER A 76 -1.78 -3.43 17.28
N GLY A 77 -1.99 -4.67 16.85
CA GLY A 77 -3.29 -5.35 16.89
C GLY A 77 -4.22 -5.02 15.71
N ASN A 78 -3.79 -4.14 14.80
CA ASN A 78 -4.51 -3.75 13.59
C ASN A 78 -3.74 -4.22 12.34
N GLY A 79 -4.47 -4.56 11.28
CA GLY A 79 -3.87 -5.05 10.03
C GLY A 79 -3.18 -6.40 10.15
N ASP A 80 -2.47 -6.79 9.10
CA ASP A 80 -1.56 -7.93 9.11
C ASP A 80 -0.18 -7.52 9.66
N PRO A 81 0.64 -8.45 10.18
CA PRO A 81 1.97 -8.13 10.68
C PRO A 81 3.03 -8.17 9.55
N LEU A 82 2.73 -7.67 8.34
CA LEU A 82 3.69 -7.64 7.22
C LEU A 82 4.55 -6.38 7.20
N TYR A 83 4.33 -5.43 8.08
CA TYR A 83 5.21 -4.28 8.26
C TYR A 83 5.56 -4.13 9.74
N PRO A 84 6.60 -3.35 10.08
CA PRO A 84 6.77 -2.84 11.43
C PRO A 84 5.53 -2.12 11.92
N LYS A 85 5.42 -1.90 13.24
CA LYS A 85 4.31 -1.10 13.75
C LYS A 85 4.46 0.33 13.24
N THR A 86 3.54 0.74 12.36
CA THR A 86 3.66 1.99 11.61
C THR A 86 2.52 2.93 11.97
N TRP A 87 2.84 4.22 12.15
CA TRP A 87 1.83 5.26 12.28
C TRP A 87 1.33 5.71 10.92
N LEU A 88 0.02 5.57 10.70
CA LEU A 88 -0.67 6.00 9.49
C LEU A 88 -1.31 7.37 9.75
N TYR A 89 -0.85 8.38 9.01
CA TYR A 89 -1.43 9.72 9.03
C TYR A 89 -2.84 9.71 8.45
N LEU A 90 -3.01 8.99 7.34
CA LEU A 90 -4.26 8.78 6.63
C LEU A 90 -4.22 7.39 5.97
N ALA A 91 -5.32 6.66 6.04
CA ALA A 91 -5.44 5.36 5.42
C ALA A 91 -6.86 5.13 4.90
N GLY A 92 -7.00 4.31 3.87
CA GLY A 92 -8.30 3.88 3.38
C GLY A 92 -8.30 2.41 3.02
N TRP A 93 -9.44 1.74 3.25
CA TRP A 93 -9.67 0.33 2.95
C TRP A 93 -10.96 0.18 2.14
N GLY A 94 -10.97 -0.77 1.22
CA GLY A 94 -12.15 -1.01 0.39
C GLY A 94 -11.83 -1.76 -0.90
N THR A 95 -12.42 -1.32 -2.01
CA THR A 95 -12.17 -1.95 -3.31
C THR A 95 -11.79 -0.96 -4.40
N ALA A 96 -10.88 -1.38 -5.28
CA ALA A 96 -10.42 -0.60 -6.42
C ALA A 96 -10.66 -1.31 -7.76
N THR A 97 -10.60 -0.53 -8.83
CA THR A 97 -10.55 -1.02 -10.21
C THR A 97 -9.22 -0.63 -10.83
N VAL A 98 -8.53 -1.60 -11.42
CA VAL A 98 -7.26 -1.42 -12.12
C VAL A 98 -7.53 -1.48 -13.61
N PHE A 99 -6.99 -0.52 -14.34
CA PHE A 99 -7.07 -0.40 -15.79
C PHE A 99 -5.69 -0.58 -16.40
N ARG A 100 -5.63 -1.19 -17.59
CA ARG A 100 -4.46 -1.24 -18.47
C ARG A 100 -4.88 -0.73 -19.84
N ASN A 101 -4.24 0.34 -20.32
CA ASN A 101 -4.57 1.01 -21.58
C ASN A 101 -6.08 1.29 -21.69
N ASP A 102 -6.65 1.87 -20.63
CA ASP A 102 -8.07 2.21 -20.48
C ASP A 102 -9.06 1.02 -20.50
N GLN A 103 -8.56 -0.22 -20.57
CA GLN A 103 -9.36 -1.43 -20.40
C GLN A 103 -9.31 -1.91 -18.96
N VAL A 104 -10.45 -2.37 -18.42
CA VAL A 104 -10.49 -2.97 -17.07
C VAL A 104 -9.62 -4.21 -17.06
N LEU A 105 -8.60 -4.19 -16.20
CA LEU A 105 -7.72 -5.32 -15.93
C LEU A 105 -8.22 -6.10 -14.70
N TYR A 106 -8.46 -5.40 -13.59
CA TYR A 106 -9.00 -5.96 -12.35
C TYR A 106 -10.15 -5.12 -11.84
N LYS A 107 -11.22 -5.74 -11.37
CA LYS A 107 -12.43 -5.05 -10.92
C LYS A 107 -12.86 -5.56 -9.55
N ASP A 108 -13.17 -4.63 -8.66
CA ASP A 108 -13.68 -4.90 -7.31
C ASP A 108 -12.68 -5.69 -6.45
N TYR A 109 -11.39 -5.46 -6.70
CA TYR A 109 -10.29 -6.06 -5.95
C TYR A 109 -10.09 -5.31 -4.64
N ALA A 110 -9.70 -6.02 -3.58
CA ALA A 110 -9.45 -5.39 -2.29
C ALA A 110 -8.28 -4.41 -2.43
N ALA A 111 -8.44 -3.23 -1.87
CA ALA A 111 -7.45 -2.17 -1.96
C ALA A 111 -7.26 -1.50 -0.60
N HIS A 112 -6.05 -1.00 -0.40
CA HIS A 112 -5.66 -0.24 0.77
C HIS A 112 -4.58 0.75 0.38
N PHE A 113 -4.75 2.00 0.82
CA PHE A 113 -3.69 3.00 0.73
C PHE A 113 -3.31 3.46 2.13
N MET A 114 -2.05 3.84 2.30
CA MET A 114 -1.47 4.28 3.56
C MET A 114 -0.59 5.50 3.27
N VAL A 115 -0.91 6.64 3.87
CA VAL A 115 0.04 7.76 4.04
C VAL A 115 0.63 7.59 5.43
N MET A 116 1.92 7.26 5.50
CA MET A 116 2.51 6.70 6.71
C MET A 116 3.90 7.22 7.01
N GLU A 117 4.35 7.00 8.24
CA GLU A 117 5.78 7.14 8.58
C GLU A 117 6.62 6.25 7.66
N ARG A 118 7.79 6.75 7.26
CA ARG A 118 8.65 6.02 6.33
C ARG A 118 9.16 4.73 6.98
N SER A 119 8.94 3.62 6.30
CA SER A 119 9.43 2.30 6.72
C SER A 119 10.68 1.86 5.96
N ARG A 120 10.81 2.30 4.70
CA ARG A 120 11.95 1.98 3.84
C ARG A 120 13.15 2.89 4.09
N ASP A 121 14.34 2.32 4.10
CA ASP A 121 15.58 3.09 4.07
C ASP A 121 15.66 3.88 2.75
N PRO A 122 15.81 5.21 2.74
CA PRO A 122 15.77 6.02 1.51
C PRO A 122 16.96 5.81 0.56
N LYS A 123 17.98 5.04 0.96
CA LYS A 123 19.13 4.71 0.11
C LYS A 123 19.10 3.28 -0.39
N THR A 124 18.66 2.34 0.45
CA THR A 124 18.67 0.91 0.12
C THR A 124 17.29 0.35 -0.18
N HIS A 125 16.23 1.12 0.08
CA HIS A 125 14.82 0.73 0.01
C HIS A 125 14.45 -0.46 0.90
N GLU A 126 15.34 -0.83 1.82
CA GLU A 126 15.16 -1.95 2.72
C GLU A 126 14.09 -1.61 3.77
N VAL A 127 13.11 -2.48 3.94
CA VAL A 127 12.24 -2.51 5.12
C VAL A 127 12.87 -3.45 6.13
N ARG A 128 13.39 -2.91 7.23
CA ARG A 128 14.02 -3.73 8.27
C ARG A 128 12.96 -4.40 9.13
N TYR A 129 12.43 -5.54 8.69
CA TYR A 129 11.38 -6.26 9.42
C TYR A 129 11.45 -7.79 9.18
N PRO A 130 11.16 -8.63 10.20
CA PRO A 130 10.94 -8.28 11.61
C PRO A 130 12.25 -7.85 12.29
N THR A 131 12.24 -6.76 13.07
CA THR A 131 13.40 -6.38 13.87
C THR A 131 13.48 -7.24 15.13
N LYS A 132 14.70 -7.71 15.48
CA LYS A 132 14.98 -8.19 16.85
C LYS A 132 15.08 -6.95 17.75
N ARG A 133 13.97 -6.60 18.42
CA ARG A 133 13.88 -5.40 19.27
C ARG A 133 14.99 -5.33 20.31
N THR A 134 15.55 -4.14 20.51
CA THR A 134 16.26 -3.76 21.75
C THR A 134 15.60 -2.56 22.46
N LEU A 135 14.80 -1.73 21.77
CA LEU A 135 14.04 -0.62 22.36
C LEU A 135 12.66 -0.39 21.69
N PRO A 136 11.72 0.34 22.32
CA PRO A 136 10.32 0.48 21.87
C PRO A 136 10.05 1.42 20.67
N GLY A 137 11.08 1.98 20.03
CA GLY A 137 10.93 2.86 18.86
C GLY A 137 12.09 2.68 17.87
N GLY A 138 11.90 3.15 16.64
CA GLY A 138 12.91 3.09 15.57
C GLY A 138 12.69 2.00 14.52
N GLU A 139 11.48 1.43 14.41
CA GLU A 139 11.12 0.54 13.31
C GLU A 139 10.71 1.31 12.04
N THR A 140 10.29 2.56 12.21
CA THR A 140 9.96 3.54 11.18
C THR A 140 10.71 4.85 11.46
N ASP A 141 10.90 5.66 10.43
CA ASP A 141 11.41 7.03 10.55
C ASP A 141 10.25 8.03 10.63
N PRO A 142 9.96 8.61 11.80
CA PRO A 142 8.85 9.54 11.98
C PRO A 142 9.07 10.90 11.30
N ALA A 143 10.30 11.22 10.91
CA ALA A 143 10.61 12.43 10.15
C ALA A 143 10.46 12.23 8.64
N GLY A 144 10.33 10.98 8.18
CA GLY A 144 10.05 10.63 6.80
C GLY A 144 8.58 10.30 6.57
N MET A 145 8.17 10.35 5.31
CA MET A 145 6.82 9.95 4.89
C MET A 145 6.91 9.05 3.67
N GLU A 146 6.02 8.06 3.63
CA GLU A 146 5.89 7.10 2.55
C GLU A 146 4.40 6.97 2.22
N ILE A 147 4.08 6.69 0.95
CA ILE A 147 2.74 6.24 0.57
C ILE A 147 2.84 4.83 0.01
N ASP A 148 2.08 3.92 0.58
CA ASP A 148 1.88 2.59 0.02
C ASP A 148 0.46 2.45 -0.50
N LEU A 149 0.30 1.90 -1.69
CA LEU A 149 -0.98 1.48 -2.27
C LEU A 149 -0.84 0.04 -2.72
N TRP A 150 -1.71 -0.84 -2.20
CA TRP A 150 -1.86 -2.17 -2.75
C TRP A 150 -3.26 -2.47 -3.24
N VAL A 151 -3.32 -3.33 -4.26
CA VAL A 151 -4.55 -3.91 -4.80
C VAL A 151 -4.35 -5.41 -4.94
N ARG A 152 -5.27 -6.22 -4.41
CA ARG A 152 -5.11 -7.67 -4.37
C ARG A 152 -6.38 -8.45 -4.72
N SER A 153 -6.16 -9.67 -5.21
CA SER A 153 -7.21 -10.65 -5.46
C SER A 153 -7.82 -11.20 -4.16
N LYS A 154 -8.96 -11.89 -4.28
CA LYS A 154 -9.53 -12.69 -3.18
C LYS A 154 -8.88 -14.08 -3.14
N GLU A 155 -8.47 -14.57 -4.30
CA GLU A 155 -7.81 -15.84 -4.51
C GLU A 155 -6.42 -15.81 -3.86
N ALA A 156 -6.12 -16.86 -3.11
CA ALA A 156 -4.88 -17.02 -2.36
C ALA A 156 -3.91 -17.94 -3.11
N ASN A 157 -2.62 -17.60 -3.06
CA ASN A 157 -1.54 -18.40 -3.60
C ASN A 157 -0.41 -18.44 -2.56
N LYS A 158 -0.15 -19.61 -2.00
CA LYS A 158 0.79 -19.78 -0.87
C LYS A 158 2.25 -19.68 -1.28
N ASP A 159 2.54 -19.76 -2.57
CA ASP A 159 3.90 -19.64 -3.10
C ASP A 159 4.33 -18.18 -3.26
N ASN A 160 3.38 -17.24 -3.12
CA ASN A 160 3.62 -15.80 -3.23
C ASN A 160 3.70 -15.13 -1.86
N PHE A 161 4.33 -13.96 -1.83
CA PHE A 161 4.38 -13.08 -0.68
C PHE A 161 4.04 -11.64 -1.09
N PRO A 162 2.92 -11.05 -0.63
CA PRO A 162 1.87 -11.67 0.20
C PRO A 162 1.10 -12.78 -0.56
N PRO A 163 0.38 -13.69 0.14
CA PRO A 163 -0.08 -14.96 -0.43
C PRO A 163 -1.37 -14.84 -1.27
N TYR A 164 -1.33 -13.98 -2.30
CA TYR A 164 -2.44 -13.72 -3.21
C TYR A 164 -2.08 -14.08 -4.65
N GLU A 165 -3.06 -14.51 -5.45
CA GLU A 165 -2.87 -14.77 -6.88
C GLU A 165 -2.53 -13.50 -7.67
N THR A 166 -3.02 -12.34 -7.21
CA THR A 166 -2.67 -11.05 -7.74
C THR A 166 -2.40 -10.10 -6.60
N PHE A 167 -1.26 -9.44 -6.66
CA PHE A 167 -0.90 -8.35 -5.78
C PHE A 167 -0.24 -7.26 -6.63
N VAL A 168 -0.76 -6.04 -6.55
CA VAL A 168 -0.15 -4.85 -7.12
C VAL A 168 0.27 -4.02 -5.94
N HIS A 169 1.53 -3.63 -5.89
CA HIS A 169 2.09 -2.82 -4.82
C HIS A 169 2.85 -1.65 -5.41
N LEU A 170 2.47 -0.45 -5.01
CA LEU A 170 3.13 0.79 -5.41
C LEU A 170 3.52 1.54 -4.13
N CYS A 171 4.77 1.96 -4.07
CA CYS A 171 5.32 2.76 -2.99
C CYS A 171 5.84 4.10 -3.53
N TRP A 172 5.54 5.20 -2.85
CA TRP A 172 6.10 6.52 -3.10
C TRP A 172 6.89 6.96 -1.87
N GLU A 173 8.19 7.14 -2.05
CA GLU A 173 9.11 7.54 -0.97
C GLU A 173 9.30 9.06 -0.86
N GLU A 174 8.82 9.81 -1.86
CA GLU A 174 8.81 11.27 -1.87
C GLU A 174 7.38 11.79 -1.96
N VAL A 175 6.86 12.28 -0.82
CA VAL A 175 5.49 12.80 -0.70
C VAL A 175 5.52 14.32 -0.68
N THR A 176 4.78 14.96 -1.59
CA THR A 176 4.61 16.42 -1.62
C THR A 176 3.13 16.78 -1.58
N TRP A 177 2.79 17.83 -0.83
CA TRP A 177 1.44 18.35 -0.72
C TRP A 177 1.22 19.46 -1.73
N ARG A 178 0.02 19.54 -2.32
CA ARG A 178 -0.39 20.59 -3.25
C ARG A 178 -1.47 21.47 -2.64
#